data_AF-A0A183PNX4-F1
#
_entry.id   AF-A0A183PNX4-F1
#
_cell.length_a   1.000
_cell.length_b   1.000
_cell.length_c   1.000
_cell.angle_alpha   90.00
_cell.angle_beta   90.00
_cell.angle_gamma   90.00
#
_symmetry.space_group_name_H-M   'P 1'
#
loop_
_entity.id
_entity.type
_entity.pdbx_description
1 polymer ?
#
loop_
_entity_poly.entity_id
_entity_poly.type
_entity_poly.pdbx_seq_one_letter_code
_entity_poly.pdbx_strand_id
1 'polypeptide(L)'
;MLKETEDKILATLSESEGNILENEAAIEILDSSKLISDDIFKKQKVAEETQKKIDSARMDYSSIAKHSAVLFFSLTDLPNIDPMYQYSLAWFVNLYVNSIHDR
;
A
#
# COMPACT_ATOMS: atom_id res chain seq x y z
N MET A 1 -6.90 10.11 8.43
CA MET A 1 -6.18 10.03 9.72
C MET A 1 -5.42 11.33 9.99
N LEU A 2 -4.33 11.67 9.30
CA LEU A 2 -3.56 12.92 9.56
C LEU A 2 -4.41 14.20 9.42
N LYS A 3 -5.14 14.31 8.32
CA LYS A 3 -6.05 15.43 8.05
C LYS A 3 -7.14 15.60 9.11
N GLU A 4 -7.63 14.50 9.65
CA GLU A 4 -8.69 14.50 10.67
C GLU A 4 -8.18 15.02 12.02
N THR A 5 -6.90 14.79 12.33
CA THR A 5 -6.24 15.36 13.52
C THR A 5 -5.95 16.85 13.33
N GLU A 6 -5.52 17.28 12.14
CA GLU A 6 -5.40 18.70 11.78
C GLU A 6 -6.74 19.42 11.87
N ASP A 7 -7.80 18.83 11.32
CA ASP A 7 -9.15 19.42 11.34
C ASP A 7 -9.67 19.56 12.78
N LYS A 8 -9.35 18.62 13.68
CA LYS A 8 -9.68 18.71 15.11
C LYS A 8 -8.92 19.84 15.81
N ILE A 9 -7.61 19.98 15.54
CA ILE A 9 -6.80 21.07 16.10
C ILE A 9 -7.32 22.43 15.61
N LEU A 10 -7.61 22.55 14.32
CA LEU A 10 -8.15 23.76 13.70
C LEU A 10 -9.54 24.12 14.24
N ALA A 11 -10.40 23.12 14.46
CA ALA A 11 -11.70 23.31 15.09
C ALA A 11 -11.54 23.85 16.51
N THR A 12 -10.71 23.24 17.35
CA THR A 12 -10.47 23.70 18.74
C THR A 12 -9.86 25.10 18.80
N LEU A 13 -8.95 25.45 17.89
CA LEU A 13 -8.43 26.82 17.77
C LEU A 13 -9.51 27.83 17.35
N SER A 14 -10.44 27.44 16.47
CA SER A 14 -11.48 28.33 15.95
C SER A 14 -12.65 28.51 16.92
N GLU A 15 -12.94 27.51 17.75
CA GLU A 15 -14.02 27.53 18.75
C GLU A 15 -13.64 28.28 20.04
N SER A 16 -12.33 28.55 20.21
CA SER A 16 -11.80 29.29 21.36
C SER A 16 -12.00 30.80 21.19
N GLU A 17 -13.19 31.32 21.49
CA GLU A 17 -13.39 32.78 21.66
C GLU A 17 -12.87 33.22 23.05
N GLY A 18 -11.60 33.63 23.13
CA GLY A 18 -10.98 34.14 24.37
C GLY A 18 -9.57 33.60 24.64
N ASN A 19 -9.05 33.79 25.85
CA ASN A 19 -7.73 33.29 26.25
C ASN A 19 -7.76 31.76 26.36
N ILE A 20 -7.25 31.06 25.33
CA ILE A 20 -7.22 29.59 25.25
C ILE A 20 -6.53 28.92 26.45
N LEU A 21 -5.65 29.63 27.15
CA LEU A 21 -4.95 29.14 28.34
C LEU A 21 -5.86 29.04 29.59
N GLU A 22 -7.07 29.62 29.54
CA GLU A 22 -8.06 29.52 30.62
C GLU A 22 -9.09 28.40 30.36
N ASN A 23 -9.09 27.80 29.16
CA ASN A 23 -9.99 26.74 28.80
C ASN A 23 -9.31 25.37 28.99
N GLU A 24 -9.55 24.76 30.16
CA GLU A 24 -9.01 23.45 30.53
C GLU A 24 -9.33 22.36 29.49
N ALA A 25 -10.53 22.39 28.88
CA ALA A 25 -10.90 21.46 27.82
C ALA A 25 -10.10 21.66 26.52
N ALA A 26 -9.75 22.91 26.17
CA ALA A 26 -8.90 23.19 25.02
C ALA A 26 -7.46 22.69 25.23
N ILE A 27 -6.94 22.79 26.46
CA ILE A 27 -5.61 22.28 26.84
C ILE A 27 -5.57 20.74 26.72
N GLU A 28 -6.57 20.05 27.26
CA GLU A 28 -6.65 18.57 27.16
C GLU A 28 -6.77 18.08 25.71
N ILE A 29 -7.53 18.79 24.87
CA ILE A 29 -7.65 18.45 23.43
C ILE A 29 -6.34 18.68 22.70
N LEU A 30 -5.60 19.75 23.00
CA LEU A 30 -4.28 20.02 22.40
C LEU A 30 -3.24 18.98 22.83
N ASP A 31 -3.21 18.61 24.11
CA ASP A 31 -2.28 17.59 24.62
C ASP A 31 -2.59 16.20 24.05
N SER A 32 -3.87 15.81 23.99
CA SER A 32 -4.27 14.55 23.35
C SER A 32 -3.99 14.55 21.84
N SER A 33 -4.23 15.67 21.16
CA SER A 33 -3.93 15.82 19.72
C SER A 33 -2.44 15.74 19.44
N LYS A 34 -1.60 16.28 20.33
CA LYS A 34 -0.14 16.18 20.24
C LYS A 34 0.32 14.73 20.36
N LEU A 35 -0.17 13.99 21.36
CA LEU A 35 0.16 12.58 21.54
C LEU A 35 -0.27 11.71 20.34
N ILE A 36 -1.46 11.97 19.79
CA ILE A 36 -1.97 11.27 18.61
C ILE A 36 -1.12 11.61 17.37
N SER A 37 -0.76 12.88 17.19
CA SER A 37 0.08 13.32 16.07
C SER A 37 1.47 12.67 16.11
N ASP A 38 2.08 12.61 17.29
CA ASP A 38 3.37 11.95 17.50
C ASP A 38 3.30 10.44 17.21
N ASP A 39 2.22 9.77 17.61
CA ASP A 39 1.97 8.35 17.30
C ASP A 39 1.77 8.13 15.79
N ILE A 40 0.99 8.98 15.13
CA ILE A 40 0.79 8.93 13.67
C ILE A 40 2.13 9.10 12.94
N PHE A 41 2.95 10.07 13.36
CA PHE A 41 4.24 10.31 12.74
C PHE A 41 5.17 9.10 12.85
N LYS A 42 5.21 8.45 14.02
CA LYS A 42 5.96 7.21 14.23
C LYS A 42 5.45 6.08 13.32
N LYS A 43 4.14 5.88 13.27
CA LYS A 43 3.52 4.85 12.41
C LYS A 43 3.76 5.11 10.93
N GLN A 44 3.71 6.36 10.49
CA GLN A 44 3.99 6.74 9.12
C GLN A 44 5.44 6.46 8.74
N LYS A 45 6.40 6.80 9.61
CA LYS A 45 7.81 6.49 9.37
C LYS A 45 8.04 4.98 9.19
N VAL A 46 7.44 4.16 10.04
CA VAL A 46 7.51 2.69 9.92
C VAL A 46 6.86 2.21 8.61
N ALA A 47 5.71 2.77 8.24
CA ALA A 47 5.03 2.44 6.99
C ALA A 47 5.89 2.79 5.76
N GLU A 48 6.53 3.95 5.74
CA GLU A 48 7.42 4.36 4.65
C GLU A 48 8.66 3.47 4.53
N GLU A 49 9.30 3.12 5.64
CA GLU A 49 10.42 2.18 5.65
C GLU A 49 10.00 0.80 5.16
N THR A 50 8.81 0.34 5.56
CA THR A 50 8.25 -0.95 5.12
C THR A 50 7.91 -0.91 3.63
N GLN A 51 7.30 0.18 3.15
CA GLN A 51 6.96 0.38 1.75
C GLN A 51 8.21 0.34 0.86
N LYS A 52 9.30 1.00 1.27
CA LYS A 52 10.58 0.96 0.55
C LYS A 52 11.13 -0.47 0.45
N LYS A 53 11.06 -1.25 1.54
CA LYS A 53 11.50 -2.66 1.54
C LYS A 53 10.65 -3.50 0.60
N ILE A 54 9.32 -3.32 0.62
CA ILE A 54 8.39 -4.02 -0.28
C ILE A 54 8.67 -3.65 -1.74
N ASP A 55 8.83 -2.37 -2.04
CA ASP A 55 9.09 -1.91 -3.40
C ASP A 55 10.43 -2.45 -3.92
N SER A 56 11.48 -2.46 -3.10
CA SER A 56 12.76 -3.07 -3.44
C SER A 56 12.61 -4.55 -3.77
N ALA A 57 11.96 -5.34 -2.90
CA ALA A 57 11.73 -6.76 -3.15
C ALA A 57 10.88 -6.99 -4.40
N ARG A 58 9.88 -6.12 -4.68
CA ARG A 58 9.05 -6.21 -5.89
C ARG A 58 9.85 -5.96 -7.17
N MET A 59 10.84 -5.06 -7.13
CA MET A 59 11.68 -4.77 -8.28
C MET A 59 12.50 -5.99 -8.72
N ASP A 60 12.98 -6.81 -7.77
CA ASP A 60 13.75 -8.01 -8.05
C ASP A 60 12.97 -9.02 -8.90
N TYR A 61 11.64 -9.10 -8.72
CA TYR A 61 10.76 -9.98 -9.49
C TYR A 61 10.16 -9.33 -10.75
N SER A 62 10.41 -8.04 -11.00
CA SER A 62 9.77 -7.31 -12.10
C SER A 62 10.18 -7.84 -13.48
N SER A 63 11.46 -8.17 -13.66
CA SER A 63 11.99 -8.69 -14.92
C SER A 63 11.39 -10.05 -15.28
N ILE A 64 11.35 -10.98 -14.32
CA ILE A 64 10.76 -12.30 -14.53
C ILE A 64 9.24 -12.22 -14.73
N ALA A 65 8.54 -11.35 -14.00
CA ALA A 65 7.10 -11.15 -14.19
C ALA A 65 6.77 -10.66 -15.62
N LYS A 66 7.56 -9.74 -16.17
CA LYS A 66 7.42 -9.30 -17.57
C LYS A 66 7.68 -10.43 -18.55
N HIS A 67 8.72 -11.23 -18.31
CA HIS A 67 9.03 -12.38 -19.16
C HIS A 67 7.89 -13.42 -19.15
N SER A 68 7.37 -13.76 -17.98
CA SER A 68 6.23 -14.68 -17.83
C SER A 68 4.96 -14.15 -18.52
N ALA A 69 4.73 -12.84 -18.49
CA ALA A 69 3.62 -12.23 -19.22
C ALA A 69 3.76 -12.41 -20.74
N VAL A 70 4.97 -12.18 -21.29
CA VAL A 70 5.23 -12.40 -22.73
C VAL A 70 5.00 -13.86 -23.12
N LEU A 71 5.44 -14.81 -22.30
CA LEU A 71 5.21 -16.24 -22.53
C LEU A 71 3.72 -16.58 -22.54
N PHE A 72 2.95 -16.07 -21.58
CA PHE A 72 1.51 -16.29 -21.53
C PHE A 72 0.80 -15.69 -22.75
N PHE A 73 1.15 -14.47 -23.16
CA PHE A 73 0.53 -13.87 -24.35
C PHE A 73 0.90 -14.61 -25.65
N SER A 74 2.14 -15.07 -25.75
CA SER A 74 2.56 -15.94 -26.86
C SER A 74 1.75 -17.25 -26.86
N LEU A 75 1.43 -17.78 -25.68
CA LEU A 75 0.58 -18.97 -25.53
C LEU A 75 -0.86 -18.70 -25.99
N THR A 76 -1.41 -17.52 -25.67
CA THR A 76 -2.77 -17.13 -26.08
C THR A 76 -2.90 -16.84 -27.57
N ASP A 77 -1.78 -16.66 -28.28
CA ASP A 77 -1.76 -16.43 -29.73
C ASP A 77 -1.70 -17.75 -30.54
N LEU A 78 -1.31 -18.87 -29.93
CA LEU A 78 -1.27 -20.19 -30.59
C LEU A 78 -2.60 -20.69 -31.16
N PRO A 79 -3.77 -20.40 -30.58
CA PRO A 79 -5.07 -20.72 -31.17
C PRO A 79 -5.29 -20.16 -32.58
N ASN A 80 -4.54 -19.12 -32.98
CA ASN A 80 -4.58 -18.59 -34.35
C ASN A 80 -3.98 -19.57 -35.38
N ILE A 81 -3.15 -20.52 -34.94
CA ILE A 81 -2.59 -21.59 -35.78
C ILE A 81 -3.52 -22.80 -35.77
N ASP A 82 -3.88 -23.28 -34.57
CA ASP A 82 -4.82 -24.39 -34.38
C ASP A 82 -5.62 -24.17 -33.09
N PRO A 83 -6.97 -24.18 -33.12
CA PRO A 83 -7.82 -24.02 -31.93
C PRO A 83 -7.52 -25.00 -30.79
N MET A 84 -6.88 -26.15 -31.07
CA MET A 84 -6.51 -27.15 -30.06
C MET A 84 -5.42 -26.65 -29.10
N TYR A 85 -4.65 -25.61 -29.46
CA TYR A 85 -3.61 -25.02 -28.61
C TYR A 85 -4.13 -23.94 -27.64
N GLN A 86 -5.42 -23.96 -27.32
CA GLN A 86 -6.00 -23.05 -26.34
C GLN A 86 -5.80 -23.57 -24.91
N TYR A 87 -5.10 -22.79 -24.10
CA TYR A 87 -4.86 -23.08 -22.68
C TYR A 87 -5.47 -22.01 -21.79
N SER A 88 -5.92 -22.39 -20.60
CA SER A 88 -6.44 -21.45 -19.62
C SER A 88 -5.31 -20.77 -18.85
N LEU A 89 -5.57 -19.56 -18.33
CA LEU A 89 -4.63 -18.89 -17.42
C LEU A 89 -4.32 -19.75 -16.19
N ALA A 90 -5.32 -20.46 -15.64
CA ALA A 90 -5.14 -21.34 -14.49
C ALA A 90 -4.13 -22.47 -14.78
N TRP A 91 -4.17 -23.05 -15.99
CA TRP A 91 -3.19 -24.05 -16.41
C TRP A 91 -1.77 -23.47 -16.47
N PHE A 92 -1.60 -22.30 -17.09
CA PHE A 92 -0.31 -21.62 -17.18
C PHE A 92 0.27 -21.30 -15.79
N VAL A 93 -0.56 -20.77 -14.88
CA VAL A 93 -0.15 -20.46 -13.51
C VAL A 93 0.26 -21.73 -12.77
N ASN A 94 -0.49 -22.82 -12.90
CA ASN A 94 -0.13 -24.09 -12.27
C ASN A 94 1.22 -24.61 -12.78
N LEU A 95 1.44 -24.60 -14.11
CA LEU A 95 2.70 -24.99 -14.72
C LEU A 95 3.88 -24.12 -14.22
N TYR A 96 3.67 -22.81 -14.15
CA TYR A 96 4.68 -21.86 -13.66
C TYR A 96 5.02 -22.06 -12.18
N VAL A 97 4.02 -22.38 -11.34
CA VAL A 97 4.26 -22.70 -9.93
C VAL A 97 5.02 -24.01 -9.79
N ASN A 98 4.65 -25.04 -10.56
CA ASN A 98 5.34 -26.33 -10.54
C ASN A 98 6.81 -26.17 -10.93
N SER A 99 7.13 -25.38 -11.97
CA SER A 99 8.51 -25.19 -12.41
C SER A 99 9.42 -24.49 -11.39
N ILE A 100 8.83 -23.73 -10.45
CA ILE A 100 9.56 -23.15 -9.32
C ILE A 100 9.85 -24.20 -8.24
N HIS A 101 8.93 -25.15 -8.03
CA HIS A 101 9.03 -26.18 -7.00
C HIS A 101 9.86 -27.40 -7.43
N ASP A 102 10.04 -27.64 -8.73
CA ASP A 102 10.72 -28.80 -9.31
C ASP A 102 12.27 -28.73 -9.20
N ARG A 103 12.79 -28.20 -8.09
CA ARG A 103 14.22 -28.06 -7.79
C ARG A 103 14.69 -28.94 -6.65
#